data_AF-A0A3B0B215-F1
#
_entry.id   AF-A0A3B0B215-F1
#
_cell.length_a   1.000
_cell.length_b   1.000
_cell.length_c   1.000
_cell.angle_alpha   90.00
_cell.angle_beta   90.00
_cell.angle_gamma   90.00
#
_symmetry.space_group_name_H-M   'P 1'
#
loop_
_entity.id
_entity.type
_entity.pdbx_description
1 polymer ?
#
loop_
_entity_poly.entity_id
_entity_poly.type
_entity_poly.pdbx_seq_one_letter_code
_entity_poly.pdbx_strand_id
1 'polypeptide(L)'
;MTLTGFKAKNHPQQTGARGALDEVDDRGTEPEFVRGLENRFGEPFTLDVAAAAHNTKCDRYFTRADDGLQQSWSGERVWCNPPYSNLGDWLAKAWAEWPSTRGIVMLLPANRVEQKWWQEHVEPQRDKPGSPLRVEFLPGRMRFIRPNAVIGPKGDRPPFGCALLIWEDPTAKEGQEEQIIDRIAVAIAKAADADYWTDEIADWENSEGWEREAHPDSYPLMAYEDREAFRKQARAALSALVPTTPPENRDQGENR
;
A
#
# COMPACT_ATOMS: atom_id res chain seq x y z
N MET A 1 25.12 2.25 52.80
CA MET A 1 25.74 2.32 51.46
C MET A 1 24.77 2.97 50.51
N THR A 2 25.00 4.23 50.17
CA THR A 2 24.12 5.04 49.34
C THR A 2 24.60 4.94 47.89
N LEU A 3 23.83 4.28 47.04
CA LEU A 3 24.06 4.21 45.59
C LEU A 3 23.95 5.63 45.01
N THR A 4 25.08 6.30 44.88
CA THR A 4 25.20 7.59 44.21
C THR A 4 26.12 7.44 43.01
N GLY A 5 25.64 7.82 41.83
CA GLY A 5 26.52 8.15 40.71
C GLY A 5 26.20 7.56 39.34
N PHE A 6 24.93 7.43 38.93
CA PHE A 6 24.65 7.41 37.48
C PHE A 6 24.34 8.84 37.02
N LYS A 7 25.31 9.50 36.39
CA LYS A 7 25.15 10.82 35.79
C LYS A 7 25.07 10.62 34.27
N ALA A 8 23.86 10.63 33.73
CA ALA A 8 23.65 10.53 32.29
C ALA A 8 24.38 11.70 31.60
N LYS A 9 25.44 11.40 30.85
CA LYS A 9 26.05 12.36 29.94
C LYS A 9 25.22 12.32 28.65
N ASN A 10 24.44 13.37 28.41
CA ASN A 10 23.80 13.56 27.11
C ASN A 10 24.89 13.58 26.03
N HIS A 11 24.67 12.81 24.97
CA HIS A 11 25.60 12.71 23.84
C HIS A 11 25.67 14.07 23.11
N PRO A 12 26.87 14.63 22.85
CA PRO A 12 27.05 16.01 22.38
C PRO A 12 26.65 16.29 20.91
N GLN A 13 25.70 15.55 20.33
CA GLN A 13 25.27 15.74 18.93
C GLN A 13 23.92 16.45 18.79
N GLN A 14 23.50 17.24 19.77
CA GLN A 14 22.35 18.12 19.61
C GLN A 14 22.81 19.55 19.60
N THR A 15 23.02 20.11 18.40
CA THR A 15 22.77 21.52 18.08
C THR A 15 22.90 21.74 16.58
N GLY A 16 21.83 22.26 15.97
CA GLY A 16 21.72 22.65 14.56
C GLY A 16 20.72 21.81 13.76
N ALA A 17 19.78 22.46 13.07
CA ALA A 17 19.03 21.83 11.99
C ALA A 17 20.05 21.44 10.90
N ARG A 18 20.42 20.17 10.85
CA ARG A 18 21.27 19.64 9.78
C ARG A 18 20.34 19.31 8.63
N GLY A 19 20.44 20.06 7.53
CA GLY A 19 19.79 19.70 6.27
C GLY A 19 20.29 18.35 5.75
N ALA A 20 19.70 17.88 4.66
CA ALA A 20 20.10 16.61 4.05
C ALA A 20 21.61 16.56 3.78
N LEU A 21 22.27 15.52 4.28
CA LEU A 21 23.67 15.21 4.02
C LEU A 21 23.72 13.95 3.16
N ASP A 22 24.27 14.02 1.95
CA ASP A 22 24.25 12.91 1.00
C ASP A 22 24.87 11.63 1.58
N GLU A 23 25.95 11.74 2.35
CA GLU A 23 26.61 10.61 3.02
C GLU A 23 25.73 9.88 4.06
N VAL A 24 24.75 10.59 4.63
CA VAL A 24 23.90 10.09 5.73
C VAL A 24 22.51 9.74 5.22
N ASP A 25 22.00 10.51 4.27
CA ASP A 25 20.60 10.49 3.83
C ASP A 25 20.35 9.94 2.42
N ASP A 26 21.39 9.61 1.63
CA ASP A 26 21.22 8.82 0.41
C ASP A 26 20.88 7.36 0.75
N ARG A 27 19.58 7.07 0.78
CA ARG A 27 19.02 5.75 1.12
C ARG A 27 18.22 5.21 -0.05
N GLY A 28 18.87 4.78 -1.12
CA GLY A 28 18.18 4.23 -2.28
C GLY A 28 17.33 3.00 -1.90
N THR A 29 16.06 2.99 -2.30
CA THR A 29 15.23 1.79 -2.16
C THR A 29 15.64 0.72 -3.18
N GLU A 30 15.44 -0.55 -2.89
CA GLU A 30 15.63 -1.62 -3.87
C GLU A 30 14.56 -1.53 -4.98
N PRO A 31 14.92 -1.57 -6.28
CA PRO A 31 13.95 -1.52 -7.37
C PRO A 31 12.88 -2.60 -7.30
N GLU A 32 13.23 -3.81 -6.84
CA GLU A 32 12.28 -4.91 -6.69
C GLU A 32 11.21 -4.65 -5.64
N PHE A 33 11.58 -3.98 -4.54
CA PHE A 33 10.63 -3.57 -3.52
C PHE A 33 9.59 -2.60 -4.10
N VAL A 34 10.06 -1.60 -4.87
CA VAL A 34 9.16 -0.61 -5.50
C VAL A 34 8.27 -1.25 -6.55
N ARG A 35 8.82 -2.10 -7.44
CA ARG A 35 7.99 -2.89 -8.38
C ARG A 35 6.94 -3.75 -7.69
N GLY A 36 7.26 -4.32 -6.53
CA GLY A 36 6.29 -5.06 -5.73
C GLY A 36 5.11 -4.19 -5.27
N LEU A 37 5.37 -2.93 -4.92
CA LEU A 37 4.33 -1.96 -4.61
C LEU A 37 3.52 -1.56 -5.84
N GLU A 38 4.17 -1.31 -6.98
CA GLU A 38 3.49 -0.98 -8.24
C GLU A 38 2.54 -2.10 -8.67
N ASN A 39 3.00 -3.35 -8.64
CA ASN A 39 2.17 -4.52 -8.91
C ASN A 39 0.98 -4.61 -7.94
N ARG A 40 1.22 -4.36 -6.65
CA ARG A 40 0.18 -4.38 -5.62
C ARG A 40 -0.86 -3.27 -5.81
N PHE A 41 -0.43 -2.10 -6.25
CA PHE A 41 -1.31 -0.95 -6.51
C PHE A 41 -1.93 -0.96 -7.91
N GLY A 42 -1.46 -1.81 -8.81
CA GLY A 42 -2.00 -1.99 -10.16
C GLY A 42 -1.47 -0.99 -11.21
N GLU A 43 -0.55 -0.11 -10.85
CA GLU A 43 0.07 0.86 -11.76
C GLU A 43 1.45 1.34 -11.28
N PRO A 44 2.35 1.72 -12.21
CA PRO A 44 3.69 2.20 -11.87
C PRO A 44 3.69 3.60 -11.26
N PHE A 45 4.69 3.89 -10.44
CA PHE A 45 4.97 5.27 -10.02
C PHE A 45 5.50 6.07 -11.21
N THR A 46 5.01 7.29 -11.36
CA THR A 46 5.38 8.15 -12.48
C THR A 46 6.35 9.27 -12.09
N LEU A 47 6.52 9.51 -10.79
CA LEU A 47 7.45 10.51 -10.27
C LEU A 47 8.13 10.03 -8.97
N ASP A 48 9.47 10.10 -8.95
CA ASP A 48 10.29 9.95 -7.74
C ASP A 48 10.75 11.32 -7.24
N VAL A 49 10.15 11.81 -6.15
CA VAL A 49 10.34 13.21 -5.72
C VAL A 49 11.59 13.44 -4.89
N ALA A 50 12.31 12.40 -4.48
CA ALA A 50 13.45 12.50 -3.58
C ALA A 50 14.55 11.52 -3.97
N ALA A 51 15.17 11.75 -5.13
CA ALA A 51 16.10 10.82 -5.73
C ALA A 51 17.43 11.48 -6.17
N ALA A 52 18.26 10.66 -6.79
CA ALA A 52 19.45 11.00 -7.54
C ALA A 52 19.51 10.06 -8.76
N ALA A 53 20.32 10.41 -9.75
CA ALA A 53 20.40 9.66 -11.00
C ALA A 53 20.73 8.16 -10.81
N HIS A 54 21.52 7.81 -9.79
CA HIS A 54 21.90 6.41 -9.51
C HIS A 54 20.87 5.62 -8.70
N ASN A 55 19.88 6.28 -8.09
CA ASN A 55 18.94 5.63 -7.18
C ASN A 55 17.46 5.91 -7.52
N THR A 56 17.16 6.64 -8.59
CA THR A 56 15.78 6.92 -8.99
C THR A 56 14.98 5.64 -9.24
N LYS A 57 13.66 5.74 -9.06
CA LYS A 57 12.68 4.67 -9.32
C LYS A 57 11.77 4.94 -10.52
N CYS A 58 11.82 6.16 -11.05
CA CYS A 58 11.01 6.60 -12.16
C CYS A 58 11.87 7.33 -13.19
N ASP A 59 11.43 7.35 -14.44
CA ASP A 59 12.10 8.14 -15.49
C ASP A 59 12.08 9.64 -15.16
N ARG A 60 10.99 10.12 -14.57
CA ARG A 60 10.87 11.47 -14.03
C ARG A 60 11.20 11.46 -12.55
N TYR A 61 12.16 12.28 -12.14
CA TYR A 61 12.57 12.40 -10.74
C TYR A 61 13.13 13.77 -10.41
N PHE A 62 13.16 14.11 -9.12
CA PHE A 62 13.80 15.32 -8.62
C PHE A 62 15.06 14.98 -7.85
N THR A 63 16.15 15.61 -8.26
CA THR A 63 17.42 15.59 -7.55
C THR A 63 17.42 16.60 -6.40
N ARG A 64 18.46 16.52 -5.56
CA ARG A 64 18.74 17.56 -4.57
C ARG A 64 18.82 18.97 -5.18
N ALA A 65 19.32 19.10 -6.41
CA ALA A 65 19.43 20.39 -7.09
C ALA A 65 18.07 20.91 -7.58
N ASP A 66 17.16 20.00 -7.95
CA ASP A 66 15.80 20.34 -8.37
C ASP A 66 14.92 20.74 -7.18
N ASP A 67 15.26 20.28 -5.98
CA ASP A 67 14.51 20.47 -4.74
C ASP A 67 13.04 20.04 -4.86
N GLY A 68 12.77 18.75 -4.66
CA GLY A 68 11.43 18.18 -4.77
C GLY A 68 10.36 18.83 -3.87
N LEU A 69 10.74 19.57 -2.83
CA LEU A 69 9.78 20.34 -2.01
C LEU A 69 9.24 21.57 -2.75
N GLN A 70 10.01 22.13 -3.69
CA GLN A 70 9.64 23.31 -4.48
C GLN A 70 8.98 22.95 -5.82
N GLN A 71 9.00 21.68 -6.21
CA GLN A 71 8.41 21.21 -7.45
C GLN A 71 6.93 20.81 -7.28
N SER A 72 6.17 20.84 -8.37
CA SER A 72 4.78 20.35 -8.39
C SER A 72 4.75 18.83 -8.55
N TRP A 73 3.85 18.18 -7.81
CA TRP A 73 3.60 16.73 -7.88
C TRP A 73 2.25 16.41 -8.57
N SER A 74 1.55 17.44 -9.04
CA SER A 74 0.19 17.30 -9.59
C SER A 74 0.14 16.39 -10.83
N GLY A 75 -0.90 15.56 -10.90
CA GLY A 75 -1.15 14.58 -11.96
C GLY A 75 -0.31 13.30 -11.83
N GLU A 76 0.67 13.26 -10.93
CA GLU A 76 1.62 12.16 -10.82
C GLU A 76 1.18 11.12 -9.80
N ARG A 77 1.67 9.88 -9.98
CA ARG A 77 1.68 8.85 -8.95
C ARG A 77 3.05 8.85 -8.29
N VAL A 78 3.10 9.28 -7.04
CA VAL A 78 4.34 9.72 -6.40
C VAL A 78 4.94 8.63 -5.55
N TRP A 79 6.21 8.33 -5.80
CA TRP A 79 7.11 7.64 -4.88
C TRP A 79 7.97 8.66 -4.14
N CYS A 80 8.11 8.51 -2.83
CA CYS A 80 8.93 9.40 -2.02
C CYS A 80 9.69 8.61 -0.94
N ASN A 81 11.02 8.60 -1.03
CA ASN A 81 11.90 8.12 0.03
C ASN A 81 12.80 9.27 0.46
N PRO A 82 12.29 10.19 1.30
CA PRO A 82 12.94 11.47 1.54
C PRO A 82 14.16 11.34 2.46
N PRO A 83 15.04 12.35 2.50
CA PRO A 83 16.01 12.51 3.58
C PRO A 83 15.32 12.52 4.96
N TYR A 84 15.68 11.56 5.82
CA TYR A 84 15.07 11.42 7.16
C TYR A 84 15.46 12.51 8.17
N SER A 85 16.31 13.44 7.76
CA SER A 85 16.68 14.64 8.54
C SER A 85 15.62 15.74 8.50
N ASN A 86 14.72 15.74 7.51
CA ASN A 86 13.70 16.79 7.33
C ASN A 86 12.28 16.28 7.06
N LEU A 87 11.82 15.28 7.82
CA LEU A 87 10.52 14.64 7.55
C LEU A 87 9.30 15.56 7.68
N GLY A 88 9.39 16.61 8.51
CA GLY A 88 8.28 17.55 8.70
C GLY A 88 7.88 18.26 7.40
N ASP A 89 8.85 18.83 6.68
CA ASP A 89 8.58 19.58 5.45
C ASP A 89 8.06 18.66 4.33
N TRP A 90 8.61 17.44 4.21
CA TRP A 90 8.14 16.45 3.25
C TRP A 90 6.69 16.00 3.52
N LEU A 91 6.32 15.84 4.79
CA LEU A 91 4.94 15.51 5.17
C LEU A 91 3.98 16.67 4.94
N ALA A 92 4.40 17.90 5.28
CA ALA A 92 3.62 19.09 4.98
C ALA A 92 3.37 19.22 3.46
N LYS A 93 4.39 18.95 2.64
CA LYS A 93 4.29 18.94 1.19
C LYS A 93 3.36 17.84 0.68
N ALA A 94 3.47 16.61 1.19
CA ALA A 94 2.56 15.52 0.83
C ALA A 94 1.10 15.86 1.15
N TRP A 95 0.83 16.45 2.32
CA TRP A 95 -0.51 16.92 2.70
C TRP A 95 -1.05 18.01 1.77
N ALA A 96 -0.20 18.89 1.25
CA ALA A 96 -0.60 19.94 0.32
C ALA A 96 -0.86 19.40 -1.10
N GLU A 97 -0.04 18.46 -1.57
CA GLU A 97 -0.07 17.99 -2.96
C GLU A 97 -1.07 16.85 -3.19
N TRP A 98 -1.31 15.98 -2.19
CA TRP A 98 -2.09 14.74 -2.39
C TRP A 98 -3.42 14.92 -3.14
N PRO A 99 -4.24 15.97 -2.92
CA PRO A 99 -5.53 16.11 -3.61
C PRO A 99 -5.40 16.28 -5.12
N SER A 100 -4.22 16.67 -5.59
CA SER A 100 -3.92 16.91 -7.00
C SER A 100 -3.06 15.80 -7.63
N THR A 101 -2.72 14.76 -6.86
CA THR A 101 -1.95 13.60 -7.32
C THR A 101 -2.86 12.40 -7.58
N ARG A 102 -2.34 11.37 -8.26
CA ARG A 102 -2.99 10.06 -8.41
C ARG A 102 -2.71 9.12 -7.22
N GLY A 103 -2.05 9.63 -6.19
CA GLY A 103 -1.65 8.91 -4.98
C GLY A 103 -0.20 9.16 -4.63
N ILE A 104 0.12 9.13 -3.33
CA ILE A 104 1.47 9.33 -2.80
C ILE A 104 1.82 8.16 -1.91
N VAL A 105 3.01 7.59 -2.11
CA VAL A 105 3.58 6.57 -1.21
C VAL A 105 4.93 7.06 -0.69
N MET A 106 5.00 7.27 0.62
CA MET A 106 6.22 7.65 1.33
C MET A 106 6.78 6.48 2.14
N LEU A 107 8.10 6.29 2.15
CA LEU A 107 8.79 5.34 3.02
C LEU A 107 9.50 6.06 4.17
N LEU A 108 9.05 5.86 5.40
CA LEU A 108 9.56 6.57 6.58
C LEU A 108 10.05 5.62 7.69
N PRO A 109 10.93 6.08 8.60
CA PRO A 109 11.39 5.27 9.73
C PRO A 109 10.28 5.09 10.77
N ALA A 110 10.03 3.83 11.17
CA ALA A 110 8.96 3.47 12.11
C ALA A 110 9.39 3.49 13.59
N ASN A 111 10.60 3.94 13.90
CA ASN A 111 11.16 3.93 15.26
C ASN A 111 11.29 5.33 15.89
N ARG A 112 10.60 6.32 15.31
CA ARG A 112 10.66 7.75 15.69
C ARG A 112 9.26 8.36 15.80
N VAL A 113 8.28 7.53 16.15
CA VAL A 113 6.87 7.93 16.22
C VAL A 113 6.61 8.98 17.30
N GLU A 114 7.50 9.10 18.28
CA GLU A 114 7.46 10.13 19.32
C GLU A 114 7.87 11.53 18.83
N GLN A 115 8.42 11.66 17.61
CA GLN A 115 8.90 12.95 17.10
C GLN A 115 7.77 13.81 16.55
N LYS A 116 8.02 15.13 16.54
CA LYS A 116 7.08 16.16 16.08
C LYS A 116 6.43 15.85 14.73
N TRP A 117 7.24 15.45 13.73
CA TRP A 117 6.72 15.15 12.40
C TRP A 117 5.64 14.05 12.40
N TRP A 118 5.79 13.03 13.26
CA TRP A 118 4.79 11.96 13.38
C TRP A 118 3.59 12.45 14.18
N GLN A 119 3.85 13.02 15.35
CA GLN A 119 2.80 13.46 16.28
C GLN A 119 1.90 14.56 15.70
N GLU A 120 2.40 15.37 14.77
CA GLU A 120 1.64 16.47 14.15
C GLU A 120 1.02 16.09 12.81
N HIS A 121 1.71 15.34 11.95
CA HIS A 121 1.23 15.05 10.58
C HIS A 121 0.65 13.65 10.40
N VAL A 122 1.00 12.69 11.25
CA VAL A 122 0.66 11.26 11.05
C VAL A 122 -0.35 10.80 12.09
N GLU A 123 0.00 10.85 13.38
CA GLU A 123 -0.82 10.31 14.46
C GLU A 123 -2.25 10.86 14.50
N PRO A 124 -2.51 12.17 14.26
CA PRO A 124 -3.88 12.70 14.28
C PRO A 124 -4.78 12.22 13.13
N GLN A 125 -4.18 11.70 12.06
CA GLN A 125 -4.86 11.26 10.84
C GLN A 125 -4.85 9.74 10.68
N ARG A 126 -3.91 9.07 11.36
CA ARG A 126 -3.78 7.62 11.39
C ARG A 126 -5.04 7.00 12.04
N ASP A 127 -5.55 5.95 11.41
CA ASP A 127 -6.71 5.15 11.88
C ASP A 127 -8.03 5.94 12.01
N LYS A 128 -8.09 7.16 11.47
CA LYS A 128 -9.29 8.00 11.49
C LYS A 128 -10.21 7.66 10.30
N PRO A 129 -11.53 7.43 10.53
CA PRO A 129 -12.49 7.23 9.45
C PRO A 129 -12.47 8.39 8.43
N GLY A 130 -12.44 8.05 7.14
CA GLY A 130 -12.38 9.02 6.05
C GLY A 130 -11.04 9.76 5.91
N SER A 131 -10.01 9.37 6.67
CA SER A 131 -8.65 9.88 6.44
C SER A 131 -8.12 9.38 5.10
N PRO A 132 -7.52 10.26 4.27
CA PRO A 132 -6.84 9.82 3.05
C PRO A 132 -5.49 9.14 3.36
N LEU A 133 -4.99 9.26 4.59
CA LEU A 133 -3.72 8.68 5.01
C LEU A 133 -3.93 7.27 5.58
N ARG A 134 -3.26 6.29 4.98
CA ARG A 134 -3.09 4.94 5.49
C ARG A 134 -1.63 4.68 5.85
N VAL A 135 -1.42 4.02 6.99
CA VAL A 135 -0.08 3.69 7.50
C VAL A 135 0.10 2.18 7.52
N GLU A 136 1.18 1.69 6.93
CA GLU A 136 1.51 0.26 6.89
C GLU A 136 2.93 0.01 7.40
N PHE A 137 3.04 -0.69 8.52
CA PHE A 137 4.34 -1.10 9.06
C PHE A 137 4.91 -2.26 8.25
N LEU A 138 6.13 -2.11 7.76
CA LEU A 138 6.80 -3.15 6.99
C LEU A 138 7.42 -4.22 7.89
N PRO A 139 7.30 -5.51 7.54
CA PRO A 139 7.94 -6.58 8.30
C PRO A 139 9.46 -6.53 8.13
N GLY A 140 10.18 -6.71 9.24
CA GLY A 140 11.65 -6.75 9.24
C GLY A 140 12.32 -5.39 9.06
N ARG A 141 13.63 -5.43 8.81
CA ARG A 141 14.47 -4.23 8.63
C ARG A 141 14.96 -4.20 7.20
N MET A 142 14.37 -3.31 6.40
CA MET A 142 14.70 -3.08 4.99
C MET A 142 16.16 -2.68 4.83
N ARG A 143 16.82 -3.17 3.77
CA ARG A 143 18.14 -2.70 3.35
C ARG A 143 18.00 -1.55 2.37
N PHE A 144 18.94 -0.62 2.42
CA PHE A 144 19.01 0.50 1.49
C PHE A 144 20.25 0.40 0.64
N ILE A 145 20.11 0.69 -0.64
CA ILE A 145 21.20 0.90 -1.57
C ILE A 145 21.95 2.15 -1.12
N ARG A 146 23.24 2.00 -0.86
CA ARG A 146 24.15 3.09 -0.53
C ARG A 146 25.36 2.99 -1.45
N PRO A 147 25.63 4.01 -2.29
CA PRO A 147 26.83 3.98 -3.11
C PRO A 147 28.07 3.91 -2.21
N ASN A 148 28.99 3.01 -2.52
CA ASN A 148 30.29 2.84 -1.84
C ASN A 148 30.25 2.41 -0.36
N ALA A 149 29.14 1.82 0.13
CA ALA A 149 29.08 1.35 1.51
C ALA A 149 29.92 0.08 1.73
N VAL A 150 30.89 0.15 2.64
CA VAL A 150 31.61 -1.04 3.14
C VAL A 150 30.72 -1.75 4.15
N ILE A 151 30.24 -2.94 3.81
CA ILE A 151 29.38 -3.74 4.68
C ILE A 151 30.25 -4.41 5.75
N GLY A 152 30.08 -3.97 6.99
CA GLY A 152 30.75 -4.58 8.13
C GLY A 152 30.21 -5.99 8.48
N PRO A 153 30.88 -6.73 9.37
CA PRO A 153 30.52 -8.11 9.72
C PRO A 153 29.14 -8.27 10.38
N LYS A 154 28.56 -7.18 10.90
CA LYS A 154 27.19 -7.15 11.45
C LYS A 154 26.12 -6.90 10.39
N GLY A 155 26.52 -6.79 9.12
CA GLY A 155 25.66 -6.40 8.01
C GLY A 155 25.36 -4.90 7.97
N ASP A 156 24.54 -4.54 7.01
CA ASP A 156 24.13 -3.17 6.63
C ASP A 156 22.65 -2.90 6.93
N ARG A 157 21.97 -3.79 7.66
CA ARG A 157 20.58 -3.55 8.06
C ARG A 157 20.52 -2.34 9.00
N PRO A 158 19.66 -1.34 8.73
CA PRO A 158 19.47 -0.21 9.62
C PRO A 158 18.93 -0.69 10.98
N PRO A 159 19.19 0.02 12.09
CA PRO A 159 18.72 -0.35 13.41
C PRO A 159 17.21 -0.09 13.61
N PHE A 160 16.46 0.18 12.55
CA PHE A 160 15.05 0.58 12.57
C PHE A 160 14.22 -0.15 11.51
N GLY A 161 12.94 -0.33 11.78
CA GLY A 161 11.93 -0.72 10.79
C GLY A 161 11.44 0.50 10.00
N CYS A 162 10.68 0.25 8.93
CA CYS A 162 10.06 1.31 8.13
C CYS A 162 8.55 1.14 8.09
N ALA A 163 7.86 2.22 7.79
CA ALA A 163 6.44 2.24 7.47
C ALA A 163 6.22 2.92 6.12
N LEU A 164 5.22 2.44 5.39
CA LEU A 164 4.66 3.17 4.26
C LEU A 164 3.57 4.11 4.78
N LEU A 165 3.62 5.36 4.34
CA LEU A 165 2.54 6.32 4.47
C LEU A 165 1.95 6.50 3.08
N ILE A 166 0.67 6.20 2.94
CA ILE A 166 -0.01 6.10 1.66
C ILE A 166 -1.16 7.11 1.68
N TRP A 167 -1.11 8.11 0.81
CA TRP A 167 -2.24 8.99 0.52
C TRP A 167 -2.97 8.46 -0.71
N GLU A 168 -4.23 8.10 -0.52
CA GLU A 168 -5.15 7.64 -1.56
C GLU A 168 -6.55 8.21 -1.25
N ASP A 169 -7.38 8.39 -2.28
CA ASP A 169 -8.77 8.78 -2.07
C ASP A 169 -9.51 7.64 -1.34
N PRO A 170 -10.00 7.86 -0.11
CA PRO A 170 -10.67 6.81 0.65
C PRO A 170 -11.96 6.34 -0.03
N THR A 171 -12.60 7.18 -0.85
CA THR A 171 -13.84 6.86 -1.56
C THR A 171 -13.60 6.06 -2.84
N ALA A 172 -12.39 6.13 -3.42
CA ALA A 172 -12.06 5.40 -4.63
C ALA A 172 -12.13 3.87 -4.43
N LYS A 173 -11.83 3.38 -3.22
CA LYS A 173 -11.95 1.96 -2.87
C LYS A 173 -13.40 1.53 -2.65
N GLU A 174 -14.18 2.32 -1.92
CA GLU A 174 -15.61 2.05 -1.72
C GLU A 174 -16.34 2.03 -3.07
N GLY A 175 -16.07 3.00 -3.94
CA GLY A 175 -16.62 3.02 -5.31
C GLY A 175 -16.12 1.88 -6.19
N GLN A 176 -14.89 1.40 -6.02
CA GLN A 176 -14.36 0.25 -6.77
C GLN A 176 -14.95 -1.08 -6.28
N GLU A 177 -15.14 -1.25 -4.96
CA GLU A 177 -15.83 -2.41 -4.39
C GLU A 177 -17.29 -2.45 -4.81
N GLU A 178 -18.00 -1.31 -4.76
CA GLU A 178 -19.37 -1.20 -5.23
C GLU A 178 -19.47 -1.50 -6.73
N GLN A 179 -18.54 -0.99 -7.56
CA GLN A 179 -18.46 -1.34 -8.98
C GLN A 179 -18.16 -2.83 -9.23
N ILE A 180 -17.34 -3.47 -8.40
CA ILE A 180 -17.06 -4.92 -8.49
C ILE A 180 -18.32 -5.70 -8.11
N ILE A 181 -19.00 -5.32 -7.03
CA ILE A 181 -20.27 -5.90 -6.59
C ILE A 181 -21.31 -5.78 -7.70
N ASP A 182 -21.46 -4.60 -8.29
CA ASP A 182 -22.38 -4.37 -9.40
C ASP A 182 -22.02 -5.22 -10.63
N ARG A 183 -20.73 -5.33 -10.96
CA ARG A 183 -20.28 -6.18 -12.08
C ARG A 183 -20.53 -7.67 -11.80
N ILE A 184 -20.34 -8.12 -10.57
CA ILE A 184 -20.66 -9.49 -10.14
C ILE A 184 -22.17 -9.69 -10.21
N ALA A 185 -22.97 -8.78 -9.68
CA ALA A 185 -24.43 -8.83 -9.71
C ALA A 185 -24.95 -8.87 -11.15
N VAL A 186 -24.40 -8.04 -12.05
CA VAL A 186 -24.72 -8.05 -13.48
C VAL A 186 -24.27 -9.35 -14.15
N ALA A 187 -23.12 -9.91 -13.78
CA ALA A 187 -22.66 -11.20 -14.31
C ALA A 187 -23.55 -12.37 -13.85
N ILE A 188 -24.00 -12.34 -12.58
CA ILE A 188 -24.96 -13.29 -12.03
C ILE A 188 -26.31 -13.17 -12.75
N ALA A 189 -26.83 -11.94 -12.90
CA ALA A 189 -28.08 -11.68 -13.61
C ALA A 189 -28.03 -12.04 -15.10
N LYS A 190 -26.84 -11.99 -15.72
CA LYS A 190 -26.63 -12.37 -17.12
C LYS A 190 -26.32 -13.85 -17.33
N ALA A 191 -26.10 -14.63 -16.26
CA ALA A 191 -25.90 -16.07 -16.34
C ALA A 191 -27.24 -16.79 -16.60
N ALA A 192 -27.76 -16.58 -17.81
CA ALA A 192 -28.75 -17.35 -18.58
C ALA A 192 -30.04 -17.90 -17.94
N ASP A 193 -30.34 -17.67 -16.66
CA ASP A 193 -31.65 -17.94 -16.05
C ASP A 193 -31.79 -17.20 -14.71
N ALA A 194 -31.80 -15.86 -14.77
CA ALA A 194 -32.01 -15.02 -13.58
C ALA A 194 -33.35 -15.32 -12.88
N ASP A 195 -34.37 -15.72 -13.63
CA ASP A 195 -35.70 -16.06 -13.11
C ASP A 195 -35.68 -17.38 -12.32
N TYR A 196 -34.92 -18.39 -12.75
CA TYR A 196 -34.77 -19.67 -12.04
C TYR A 196 -34.10 -19.50 -10.67
N TRP A 197 -33.05 -18.68 -10.58
CA TRP A 197 -32.36 -18.43 -9.30
C TRP A 197 -33.19 -17.55 -8.37
N THR A 198 -34.00 -16.64 -8.92
CA THR A 198 -34.88 -15.78 -8.11
C THR A 198 -36.04 -16.60 -7.52
N ASP A 199 -36.62 -17.50 -8.31
CA ASP A 199 -37.67 -18.42 -7.85
C ASP A 199 -37.12 -19.50 -6.91
N GLU A 200 -35.91 -20.06 -7.15
CA GLU A 200 -35.28 -21.00 -6.21
C GLU A 200 -34.87 -20.34 -4.89
N ILE A 201 -34.37 -19.10 -4.89
CA ILE A 201 -34.08 -18.37 -3.65
C ILE A 201 -35.36 -18.06 -2.88
N ALA A 202 -36.44 -17.67 -3.57
CA ALA A 202 -37.74 -17.40 -2.95
C ALA A 202 -38.43 -18.68 -2.42
N ASP A 203 -38.36 -19.79 -3.15
CA ASP A 203 -38.84 -21.10 -2.71
C ASP A 203 -37.98 -21.65 -1.56
N TRP A 204 -36.66 -21.42 -1.58
CA TRP A 204 -35.76 -21.78 -0.49
C TRP A 204 -36.03 -20.97 0.79
N GLU A 205 -36.20 -19.64 0.69
CA GLU A 205 -36.57 -18.76 1.82
C GLU A 205 -37.95 -19.10 2.39
N ASN A 206 -38.92 -19.50 1.56
CA ASN A 206 -40.23 -19.99 2.01
C ASN A 206 -40.16 -21.43 2.58
N SER A 207 -39.24 -22.26 2.09
CA SER A 207 -39.00 -23.61 2.61
C SER A 207 -38.30 -23.60 3.99
N GLU A 208 -37.50 -22.58 4.28
CA GLU A 208 -36.96 -22.36 5.63
C GLU A 208 -38.02 -21.88 6.63
N GLY A 209 -39.14 -21.30 6.16
CA GLY A 209 -40.24 -20.84 7.00
C GLY A 209 -40.97 -21.97 7.72
N TRP A 210 -41.31 -23.06 7.01
CA TRP A 210 -42.04 -24.19 7.60
C TRP A 210 -41.13 -25.11 8.43
N GLU A 211 -39.85 -25.27 8.07
CA GLU A 211 -38.89 -26.07 8.85
C GLU A 211 -38.48 -25.39 10.17
N ARG A 212 -38.37 -24.05 10.20
CA ARG A 212 -38.15 -23.28 11.45
C ARG A 212 -39.33 -23.33 12.41
N GLU A 213 -40.56 -23.41 11.89
CA GLU A 213 -41.77 -23.57 12.71
C GLU A 213 -41.99 -25.02 13.18
N ALA A 214 -41.64 -26.02 12.36
CA ALA A 214 -41.85 -27.44 12.68
C ALA A 214 -40.78 -28.05 13.59
N HIS A 215 -39.53 -27.55 13.56
CA HIS A 215 -38.39 -28.14 14.28
C HIS A 215 -37.47 -27.09 14.94
N PRO A 216 -37.95 -26.31 15.93
CA PRO A 216 -37.20 -25.20 16.53
C PRO A 216 -35.93 -25.62 17.30
N ASP A 217 -35.86 -26.88 17.75
CA ASP A 217 -34.76 -27.38 18.59
C ASP A 217 -33.74 -28.25 17.84
N SER A 218 -33.99 -28.56 16.56
CA SER A 218 -33.19 -29.55 15.80
C SER A 218 -31.93 -28.98 15.14
N TYR A 219 -31.78 -27.65 15.09
CA TYR A 219 -30.59 -26.99 14.52
C TYR A 219 -29.96 -25.94 15.44
N PRO A 220 -29.37 -26.34 16.58
CA PRO A 220 -28.42 -25.50 17.27
C PRO A 220 -27.05 -25.64 16.56
N LEU A 221 -26.73 -24.65 15.73
CA LEU A 221 -25.39 -24.35 15.18
C LEU A 221 -24.88 -25.22 14.00
N MET A 222 -24.84 -24.57 12.82
CA MET A 222 -23.95 -24.77 11.64
C MET A 222 -24.33 -25.86 10.60
N ALA A 223 -24.55 -25.56 9.30
CA ALA A 223 -23.71 -25.00 8.22
C ALA A 223 -22.64 -25.97 7.67
N TYR A 224 -22.72 -26.44 6.41
CA TYR A 224 -21.51 -26.69 5.60
C TYR A 224 -21.64 -26.89 4.06
N GLU A 225 -22.64 -27.59 3.50
CA GLU A 225 -22.52 -28.10 2.11
C GLU A 225 -22.93 -27.12 0.99
N ASP A 226 -23.94 -26.25 1.19
CA ASP A 226 -24.34 -25.25 0.17
C ASP A 226 -23.33 -24.10 -0.02
N ARG A 227 -22.50 -23.87 1.00
CA ARG A 227 -21.45 -22.84 0.94
C ARG A 227 -20.30 -23.26 0.04
N GLU A 228 -20.02 -24.56 -0.14
CA GLU A 228 -18.92 -25.02 -0.99
C GLU A 228 -19.27 -25.01 -2.48
N ALA A 229 -20.53 -25.31 -2.82
CA ALA A 229 -21.06 -25.23 -4.18
C ALA A 229 -21.14 -23.76 -4.68
N PHE A 230 -21.66 -22.85 -3.85
CA PHE A 230 -21.65 -21.40 -4.12
C PHE A 230 -20.21 -20.84 -4.26
N ARG A 231 -19.29 -21.28 -3.40
CA ARG A 231 -17.85 -20.95 -3.51
C ARG A 231 -17.21 -21.49 -4.79
N LYS A 232 -17.68 -22.61 -5.37
CA LYS A 232 -17.14 -23.19 -6.61
C LYS A 232 -17.58 -22.41 -7.86
N GLN A 233 -18.83 -21.97 -7.91
CA GLN A 233 -19.36 -21.15 -9.01
C GLN A 233 -18.80 -19.71 -9.00
N ALA A 234 -18.66 -19.08 -7.82
CA ALA A 234 -18.01 -17.78 -7.67
C ALA A 234 -16.51 -17.82 -8.08
N ARG A 235 -15.80 -18.91 -7.78
CA ARG A 235 -14.39 -19.12 -8.19
C ARG A 235 -14.24 -19.29 -9.71
N ALA A 236 -15.20 -19.92 -10.40
CA ALA A 236 -15.19 -20.03 -11.86
C ALA A 236 -15.44 -18.68 -12.56
N ALA A 237 -16.32 -17.84 -12.01
CA ALA A 237 -16.56 -16.49 -12.51
C ALA A 237 -15.35 -15.54 -12.30
N LEU A 238 -14.67 -15.65 -11.15
CA LEU A 238 -13.40 -14.93 -10.86
C LEU A 238 -12.24 -15.32 -11.79
N SER A 239 -12.15 -16.59 -12.21
CA SER A 239 -11.09 -17.08 -13.11
C SER A 239 -11.23 -16.58 -14.56
N ALA A 240 -12.44 -16.21 -15.00
CA ALA A 240 -12.71 -15.72 -16.35
C ALA A 240 -12.47 -14.21 -16.52
N LEU A 241 -12.23 -13.49 -15.41
CA LEU A 241 -12.05 -12.03 -15.38
C LEU A 241 -10.57 -11.60 -15.28
N VAL A 242 -9.62 -12.54 -15.24
CA VAL A 242 -8.18 -12.26 -15.34
C VAL A 242 -7.77 -12.21 -16.82
N PRO A 243 -7.15 -11.13 -17.33
CA PRO A 243 -6.71 -11.09 -18.72
C PRO A 243 -5.53 -12.06 -18.92
N THR A 244 -5.64 -12.97 -19.88
CA THR A 244 -4.54 -13.84 -20.30
C THR A 244 -3.58 -13.05 -21.18
N THR A 245 -2.36 -12.80 -20.71
CA THR A 245 -1.28 -12.35 -21.59
C THR A 245 -0.96 -13.47 -22.58
N PRO A 246 -1.03 -13.27 -23.91
CA PRO A 246 -0.75 -14.34 -24.86
C PRO A 246 0.75 -14.66 -24.91
N PRO A 247 1.15 -15.93 -25.10
CA PRO A 247 2.54 -16.26 -25.39
C PRO A 247 2.91 -15.78 -26.80
N GLU A 248 4.08 -15.15 -26.93
CA GLU A 248 4.66 -14.74 -28.23
C GLU A 248 4.75 -15.93 -29.18
N ASN A 249 4.05 -15.82 -30.32
CA ASN A 249 4.01 -16.88 -31.31
C ASN A 249 5.18 -16.71 -32.29
N ARG A 250 6.00 -17.76 -32.38
CA ARG A 250 7.01 -17.97 -33.41
C ARG A 250 6.34 -17.98 -34.77
N ASP A 251 6.67 -17.01 -35.60
CA ASP A 251 6.18 -16.96 -36.98
C ASP A 251 6.96 -17.95 -37.85
N GLN A 252 6.27 -18.96 -38.36
CA GLN A 252 6.72 -19.79 -39.46
C GLN A 252 6.33 -19.09 -40.77
N GLY A 253 7.29 -18.41 -41.38
CA GLY A 253 7.17 -17.93 -42.75
C GLY A 253 7.74 -18.96 -43.73
N GLU A 254 6.87 -19.70 -44.42
CA GLU A 254 7.22 -20.33 -45.70
C GLU A 254 6.18 -19.99 -46.77
N ASN A 255 6.72 -19.59 -47.92
CA ASN A 255 6.17 -19.55 -49.28
C ASN A 255 5.24 -18.41 -49.70
N ARG A 256 5.85 -17.39 -50.34
CA ARG A 256 5.82 -17.24 -51.81
C ARG A 256 7.14 -16.66 -52.33
#